data_AF-X1L1E6-F1
#
_entry.id   AF-X1L1E6-F1
#
_cell.length_a   1.000
_cell.length_b   1.000
_cell.length_c   1.000
_cell.angle_alpha   90.00
_cell.angle_beta   90.00
_cell.angle_gamma   90.00
#
_symmetry.space_group_name_H-M   'P 1'
#
loop_
_entity.id
_entity.type
_entity.pdbx_description
1 polymer ?
#
loop_
_entity_poly.entity_id
_entity_poly.type
_entity_poly.pdbx_seq_one_letter_code
_entity_poly.pdbx_strand_id
1 'polypeptide(L)'
;MVLINNKTGDIKKGKQGEAVYQLHYGKQMRRVRREKSGNVSKVQERRRGLFRQALDWRKGLNRHDRLVIEQYAYQGHFRDSEGVTLTWDRMALKIALEVPLVEVLA
;
A
#
# COMPACT_ATOMS: atom_id res chain seq x y z
N MET A 1 -11.62 19.79 10.50
CA MET A 1 -12.90 19.97 11.22
C MET A 1 -13.18 18.66 11.95
N VAL A 2 -13.28 18.67 13.28
CA VAL A 2 -13.36 17.43 14.09
C VAL A 2 -14.79 17.30 14.61
N LEU A 3 -15.36 16.10 14.49
CA LEU A 3 -16.64 15.73 15.09
C LEU A 3 -16.36 15.05 16.44
N ILE A 4 -16.80 15.67 17.53
CA ILE A 4 -16.68 15.11 18.88
C ILE A 4 -18.10 14.75 19.33
N ASN A 5 -18.28 13.49 19.74
CA ASN A 5 -19.56 12.96 20.21
C ASN A 5 -19.48 12.74 21.73
N ASN A 6 -20.43 13.29 22.49
CA ASN A 6 -20.59 12.97 23.91
C ASN A 6 -21.49 11.73 24.09
N LYS A 7 -21.40 11.04 25.24
CA LYS A 7 -22.28 9.92 25.61
C LYS A 7 -23.78 10.31 25.66
N THR A 8 -24.08 11.61 25.75
CA THR A 8 -25.43 12.17 25.75
C THR A 8 -25.94 12.62 24.36
N GLY A 9 -25.15 12.47 23.29
CA GLY A 9 -25.60 12.76 21.91
C GLY A 9 -25.35 14.17 21.38
N ASP A 10 -24.73 15.07 22.14
CA ASP A 10 -24.41 16.42 21.66
C ASP A 10 -23.27 16.43 20.63
N ILE A 11 -23.50 17.07 19.48
CA ILE A 11 -22.54 17.23 18.39
C ILE A 11 -22.12 18.70 18.30
N LYS A 12 -20.84 19.01 18.56
CA LYS A 12 -20.27 20.35 18.28
C LYS A 12 -19.20 20.27 17.18
N LYS A 13 -19.24 21.22 16.24
CA LYS A 13 -18.29 21.39 15.13
C LYS A 13 -17.36 22.57 15.42
N GLY A 14 -16.05 22.38 15.38
CA GLY A 14 -15.04 23.44 15.60
C GLY A 14 -13.74 23.24 14.81
N LYS A 15 -13.01 24.35 14.57
CA LYS A 15 -11.63 24.35 14.04
C LYS A 15 -10.66 24.10 15.21
N GLN A 16 -9.76 23.15 15.03
CA GLN A 16 -8.86 22.66 16.07
C GLN A 16 -7.67 23.62 16.24
N GLY A 17 -7.76 24.56 17.18
CA GLY A 17 -6.60 25.19 17.82
C GLY A 17 -6.24 24.50 19.15
N GLU A 18 -5.29 25.04 19.92
CA GLU A 18 -4.86 24.56 21.27
C GLU A 18 -5.98 24.53 22.35
N ALA A 19 -7.24 24.70 21.96
CA ALA A 19 -8.37 24.66 22.88
C ALA A 19 -8.71 23.21 23.24
N VAL A 20 -8.30 22.81 24.44
CA VAL A 20 -8.80 21.62 25.13
C VAL A 20 -10.26 21.86 25.52
N TYR A 21 -11.21 21.26 24.80
CA TYR A 21 -12.63 21.42 25.13
C TYR A 21 -12.98 20.66 26.42
N GLN A 22 -13.57 21.40 27.36
CA GLN A 22 -13.96 20.94 28.69
C GLN A 22 -15.48 20.67 28.73
N LEU A 23 -15.90 19.56 29.33
CA LEU A 23 -17.31 19.22 29.60
C LEU A 23 -17.90 20.17 30.65
N HIS A 24 -19.23 20.21 30.77
CA HIS A 24 -19.97 21.03 31.75
C HIS A 24 -19.48 20.84 33.21
N TYR A 25 -18.84 19.70 33.53
CA TYR A 25 -18.25 19.37 34.84
C TYR A 25 -16.72 19.46 34.89
N GLY A 26 -16.10 20.26 34.03
CA GLY A 26 -14.65 20.45 34.09
C GLY A 26 -13.82 19.30 33.49
N LYS A 27 -14.44 18.23 32.98
CA LYS A 27 -13.75 17.05 32.45
C LYS A 27 -13.33 17.26 30.98
N GLN A 28 -12.06 17.06 30.67
CA GLN A 28 -11.52 17.17 29.31
C GLN A 28 -12.10 16.11 28.37
N MET A 29 -12.57 16.50 27.18
CA MET A 29 -13.03 15.57 26.15
C MET A 29 -11.85 14.77 25.56
N ARG A 30 -11.91 13.44 25.61
CA ARG A 30 -10.91 12.55 24.99
C ARG A 30 -11.29 12.23 23.55
N ARG A 31 -10.30 12.27 22.64
CA ARG A 31 -10.46 11.87 21.24
C ARG A 31 -10.80 10.39 21.15
N VAL A 32 -11.93 10.06 20.53
CA VAL A 32 -12.25 8.68 20.14
C VAL A 32 -11.59 8.39 18.79
N ARG A 33 -10.69 7.40 18.73
CA ARG A 33 -10.17 6.91 17.44
C ARG A 33 -11.29 6.13 16.76
N ARG A 34 -11.87 6.70 15.70
CA ARG A 34 -12.75 5.96 14.80
C ARG A 34 -11.89 5.20 13.80
N GLU A 35 -12.18 3.92 13.60
CA GLU A 35 -11.55 3.16 12.53
C GLU A 35 -11.89 3.83 11.19
N LYS A 36 -10.88 4.03 10.35
CA LYS A 36 -11.08 4.59 9.01
C LYS A 36 -11.65 3.48 8.12
N SER A 37 -12.97 3.32 8.10
CA SER A 37 -13.64 2.49 7.10
C SER A 37 -13.85 3.30 5.81
N GLY A 38 -12.78 3.45 5.03
CA GLY A 38 -12.87 3.96 3.66
C GLY A 38 -13.11 2.80 2.70
N ASN A 39 -14.12 2.90 1.84
CA ASN A 39 -14.25 1.99 0.70
C ASN A 39 -12.98 2.11 -0.16
N VAL A 40 -12.29 0.99 -0.37
CA VAL A 40 -11.09 0.95 -1.21
C VAL A 40 -11.50 1.25 -2.64
N SER A 41 -10.74 2.10 -3.35
CA SER A 41 -11.05 2.38 -4.75
C SER A 41 -10.93 1.10 -5.60
N LYS A 42 -11.82 0.90 -6.57
CA LYS A 42 -11.77 -0.25 -7.49
C LYS A 42 -10.40 -0.41 -8.16
N VAL A 43 -9.72 0.70 -8.44
CA VAL A 43 -8.36 0.70 -9.01
C VAL A 43 -7.34 0.12 -8.02
N GLN A 44 -7.47 0.44 -6.73
CA GLN A 44 -6.59 -0.09 -5.69
C GLN A 44 -6.82 -1.59 -5.47
N GLU A 45 -8.07 -2.06 -5.55
CA GLU A 45 -8.38 -3.50 -5.50
C GLU A 45 -7.76 -4.24 -6.68
N ARG A 46 -7.92 -3.73 -7.91
CA ARG A 46 -7.30 -4.32 -9.10
C ARG A 46 -5.79 -4.42 -8.97
N ARG A 47 -5.12 -3.33 -8.56
CA ARG A 47 -3.66 -3.32 -8.34
C ARG A 47 -3.22 -4.32 -7.28
N ARG A 48 -3.98 -4.46 -6.18
CA ARG A 48 -3.71 -5.46 -5.15
C ARG A 48 -3.86 -6.89 -5.68
N GLY A 49 -4.86 -7.13 -6.53
CA GLY A 49 -5.07 -8.43 -7.18
C GLY A 49 -3.87 -8.82 -8.05
N LEU A 50 -3.45 -7.92 -8.94
CA LEU A 50 -2.27 -8.11 -9.79
C LEU A 50 -1.00 -8.36 -8.96
N PHE A 51 -0.81 -7.57 -7.89
CA PHE A 51 0.34 -7.75 -7.03
C PHE A 51 0.37 -9.11 -6.32
N ARG A 52 -0.79 -9.64 -5.90
CA ARG A 52 -0.87 -11.00 -5.34
C ARG A 52 -0.53 -12.06 -6.38
N GLN A 53 -1.06 -11.94 -7.59
CA GLN A 53 -0.76 -12.87 -8.69
C GLN A 53 0.74 -12.87 -9.01
N ALA A 54 1.37 -11.69 -9.05
CA ALA A 54 2.81 -11.56 -9.24
C ALA A 54 3.61 -12.26 -8.13
N LEU A 55 3.18 -12.12 -6.87
CA LEU A 55 3.82 -12.81 -5.74
C LEU A 55 3.69 -14.33 -5.84
N ASP A 56 2.55 -14.84 -6.27
CA ASP A 56 2.33 -16.28 -6.38
C ASP A 56 3.08 -16.88 -7.57
N TRP A 57 3.11 -16.21 -8.72
CA TRP A 57 3.97 -16.58 -9.84
C TRP A 57 5.44 -16.65 -9.42
N ARG A 58 5.93 -15.61 -8.73
CA ARG A 58 7.31 -15.54 -8.23
C ARG A 58 7.66 -16.71 -7.30
N LYS A 59 6.73 -17.12 -6.43
CA LYS A 59 6.94 -18.28 -5.54
C LYS A 59 7.04 -19.59 -6.32
N GLY A 60 6.37 -19.69 -7.46
CA GLY A 60 6.40 -20.86 -8.34
C GLY A 60 7.71 -21.03 -9.13
N LEU A 61 8.57 -20.01 -9.17
CA LEU A 61 9.84 -20.07 -9.89
C LEU A 61 10.79 -21.10 -9.28
N ASN A 62 11.32 -21.98 -10.13
CA ASN A 62 12.30 -22.98 -9.73
C ASN A 62 13.69 -22.33 -9.53
N ARG A 63 14.69 -23.11 -9.08
CA ARG A 63 16.04 -22.56 -8.85
C ARG A 63 16.72 -22.08 -10.14
N HIS A 64 16.49 -22.76 -11.26
CA HIS A 64 17.05 -22.39 -12.55
C HIS A 64 16.49 -21.05 -13.03
N ASP A 65 15.18 -20.85 -12.98
CA ASP A 65 14.51 -19.60 -13.37
C ASP A 65 15.05 -18.42 -12.56
N ARG A 66 15.27 -18.62 -11.25
CA ARG A 66 15.83 -17.58 -10.37
C ARG A 66 17.25 -17.19 -10.79
N LEU A 67 18.10 -18.15 -11.14
CA LEU A 67 19.45 -17.90 -11.63
C LEU A 67 19.43 -17.16 -12.97
N VAL A 68 18.52 -17.53 -13.88
CA VAL A 68 18.35 -16.84 -15.17
C VAL A 68 17.93 -15.39 -14.95
N ILE A 69 16.96 -15.13 -14.07
CA ILE A 69 16.51 -13.77 -13.75
C ILE A 69 17.64 -12.95 -13.09
N GLU A 70 18.44 -13.56 -12.23
CA GLU A 70 19.60 -12.91 -11.60
C GLU A 70 20.66 -12.51 -12.64
N GLN A 71 20.99 -13.42 -13.56
CA GLN A 71 21.90 -13.13 -14.67
C GLN A 71 21.36 -12.03 -15.57
N TYR A 72 20.07 -12.07 -15.89
CA TYR A 72 19.39 -11.05 -16.68
C TYR A 72 19.44 -9.67 -15.98
N ALA A 73 19.21 -9.62 -14.67
CA ALA A 73 19.33 -8.39 -13.88
C ALA A 73 20.75 -7.80 -13.95
N TYR A 74 21.77 -8.67 -13.84
CA TYR A 74 23.18 -8.29 -13.88
C TYR A 74 23.61 -7.77 -15.27
N GLN A 75 23.29 -8.53 -16.33
CA GLN A 75 23.63 -8.19 -17.71
C GLN A 75 22.91 -6.94 -18.20
N GLY A 76 21.64 -6.77 -17.84
CA GLY A 76 20.84 -5.60 -18.19
C GLY A 76 21.15 -4.35 -17.35
N HIS A 77 22.10 -4.43 -16.41
CA HIS A 77 22.45 -3.35 -15.48
C HIS A 77 21.24 -2.74 -14.76
N PHE A 78 20.25 -3.57 -14.43
CA PHE A 78 19.07 -3.11 -13.69
C PHE A 78 19.46 -2.83 -12.24
N ARG A 79 19.51 -1.54 -11.88
CA ARG A 79 19.98 -1.07 -10.57
C ARG A 79 18.87 -0.33 -9.83
N ASP A 80 18.93 -0.39 -8.50
CA ASP A 80 18.11 0.43 -7.60
C ASP A 80 18.62 1.88 -7.55
N SER A 81 17.93 2.76 -6.84
CA SER A 81 18.32 4.16 -6.65
C SER A 81 19.70 4.36 -6.03
N GLU A 82 20.20 3.36 -5.30
CA GLU A 82 21.53 3.33 -4.68
C GLU A 82 22.62 2.78 -5.62
N GLY A 83 22.27 2.41 -6.87
CA GLY A 83 23.21 1.88 -7.84
C GLY A 83 23.55 0.39 -7.67
N VAL A 84 22.87 -0.30 -6.75
CA VAL A 84 23.02 -1.75 -6.53
C VAL A 84 22.15 -2.53 -7.52
N THR A 85 22.69 -3.58 -8.13
CA THR A 85 21.94 -4.46 -9.03
C THR A 85 20.73 -5.07 -8.31
N LEU A 86 19.58 -5.08 -8.97
CA LEU A 86 18.37 -5.68 -8.44
C LEU A 86 18.58 -7.17 -8.17
N THR A 87 18.15 -7.63 -6.99
CA THR A 87 18.08 -9.05 -6.68
C THR A 87 17.06 -9.75 -7.57
N TRP A 88 17.22 -11.07 -7.77
CA TRP A 88 16.29 -11.86 -8.58
C TRP A 88 14.83 -11.67 -8.14
N ASP A 89 14.59 -11.52 -6.83
CA ASP A 89 13.26 -11.38 -6.23
C ASP A 89 12.56 -10.09 -6.65
N ARG A 90 13.30 -8.97 -6.63
CA ARG A 90 12.82 -7.66 -7.05
C ARG A 90 12.67 -7.61 -8.57
N MET A 91 13.59 -8.22 -9.30
CA MET A 91 13.53 -8.27 -10.76
C MET A 91 12.34 -9.11 -11.24
N ALA A 92 12.07 -10.26 -10.62
CA ALA A 92 10.91 -11.09 -10.91
C ALA A 92 9.60 -10.31 -10.72
N LEU A 93 9.46 -9.58 -9.61
CA LEU A 93 8.29 -8.73 -9.39
C LEU A 93 8.16 -7.64 -10.45
N LYS A 94 9.27 -7.03 -10.87
CA LYS A 94 9.26 -6.03 -11.93
C LYS A 94 8.74 -6.62 -13.25
N ILE A 95 9.25 -7.79 -13.64
CA ILE A 95 8.80 -8.51 -14.85
C ILE A 95 7.30 -8.84 -14.77
N ALA A 96 6.83 -9.37 -13.63
CA ALA A 96 5.44 -9.77 -13.46
C ALA A 96 4.45 -8.59 -13.42
N LEU A 97 4.92 -7.40 -13.05
CA LEU A 97 4.12 -6.18 -12.98
C LEU A 97 4.26 -5.29 -14.22
N GLU A 98 5.27 -5.56 -15.06
CA GLU A 98 5.40 -4.90 -16.35
C GLU A 98 4.21 -5.25 -17.23
N VAL A 99 3.65 -4.22 -17.87
CA VAL A 99 2.55 -4.41 -18.81
C VAL A 99 3.12 -5.09 -20.05
N PRO A 100 2.63 -6.27 -20.45
CA PRO A 100 3.13 -6.92 -21.66
C PRO A 100 2.89 -6.00 -22.85
N LEU A 101 3.97 -5.69 -23.58
CA LEU A 101 3.93 -4.84 -24.77
C LEU A 101 3.37 -5.57 -26.00
N VAL A 102 3.26 -6.90 -25.93
CA VAL A 102 2.82 -7.77 -27.02
C VAL A 102 1.75 -8.72 -26.49
N GLU A 103 0.56 -8.66 -27.07
CA GLU A 103 -0.48 -9.68 -26.88
C GLU A 103 -0.28 -10.75 -27.96
N VAL A 104 0.08 -11.96 -27.54
CA VAL A 104 0.07 -13.12 -28.43
C VAL A 104 -1.38 -13.58 -28.53
N LEU A 105 -2.05 -13.21 -29.62
CA LEU A 105 -3.37 -13.74 -29.96
C LEU A 105 -3.19 -15.22 -30.34
N ALA A 106 -3.83 -16.09 -29.56
CA ALA A 106 -3.94 -17.53 -29.84
C ALA A 106 -5.00 -17.80 -30.92
#